data_AF-A0A9X4KWG4-F1
#
_entry.id   AF-A0A9X4KWG4-F1
#
_cell.length_a   1.000
_cell.length_b   1.000
_cell.length_c   1.000
_cell.angle_alpha   90.00
_cell.angle_beta   90.00
_cell.angle_gamma   90.00
#
_symmetry.space_group_name_H-M   'P 1'
#
loop_
_entity.id
_entity.type
_entity.pdbx_description
1 polymer ?
#
loop_
_entity_poly.entity_id
_entity_poly.type
_entity_poly.pdbx_seq_one_letter_code
_entity_poly.pdbx_strand_id
1 'polypeptide(L)' 'MARTEKRWHAWMSWNYEKEERWLNEQSARGLHMTKGGAFRSEFERDGTVRYTYGLSIIRAA' A
#
# COMPACT_ATOMS: atom_id res chain seq x y z
N MET A 1 9.32 17.61 5.30
CA MET A 1 10.29 16.49 5.25
C MET A 1 9.48 15.21 5.27
N ALA A 2 9.33 14.56 4.12
CA ALA A 2 8.62 13.28 4.04
C ALA A 2 9.46 12.20 4.74
N ARG A 3 8.86 11.44 5.64
CA ARG A 3 9.57 10.41 6.42
C ARG A 3 9.24 9.04 5.85
N THR A 4 10.25 8.33 5.35
CA THR A 4 10.07 6.97 4.86
C THR A 4 10.00 5.98 6.04
N GLU A 5 8.98 5.13 6.06
CA GLU A 5 8.74 4.06 7.03
C GLU A 5 8.62 2.71 6.32
N LYS A 6 9.33 1.71 6.82
CA LYS A 6 9.27 0.34 6.27
C LYS A 6 8.23 -0.45 7.05
N ARG A 7 7.30 -1.10 6.35
CA ARG A 7 6.30 -1.99 6.95
C ARG A 7 6.34 -3.38 6.34
N TRP A 8 6.20 -4.36 7.21
CA TRP A 8 6.03 -5.75 6.83
C TRP A 8 4.55 -6.04 6.64
N HIS A 9 4.23 -6.58 5.47
CA HIS A 9 2.89 -7.03 5.12
C HIS A 9 3.05 -8.22 4.18
N ALA A 10 2.44 -9.35 4.53
CA ALA A 10 2.43 -10.53 3.67
C ALA A 10 1.31 -10.35 2.66
N TRP A 11 1.69 -10.15 1.40
CA TRP A 11 0.73 -9.99 0.31
C TRP A 11 0.19 -11.35 -0.10
N MET A 12 -1.14 -11.48 -0.13
CA MET A 12 -1.87 -12.70 -0.42
C MET A 12 -2.66 -12.50 -1.70
N SER A 13 -2.15 -13.06 -2.81
CA SER A 13 -2.70 -12.96 -4.18
C SER A 13 -4.10 -13.54 -4.40
N TRP A 14 -4.82 -13.90 -3.35
CA TRP A 14 -6.23 -14.33 -3.42
C TRP A 14 -7.17 -13.39 -2.66
N ASN A 15 -6.64 -12.42 -1.91
CA ASN A 15 -7.44 -11.53 -1.07
C ASN A 15 -7.18 -10.04 -1.39
N TYR A 16 -7.29 -9.69 -2.67
CA TYR A 16 -7.07 -8.34 -3.18
C TYR A 16 -7.93 -7.29 -2.50
N GLU A 17 -9.18 -7.61 -2.17
CA GLU A 17 -10.11 -6.68 -1.52
C GLU A 17 -9.63 -6.29 -0.12
N LYS A 18 -9.08 -7.25 0.63
CA LYS A 18 -8.47 -7.01 1.94
C LYS A 18 -7.18 -6.20 1.82
N GLU A 19 -6.36 -6.49 0.82
CA GLU A 19 -5.10 -5.76 0.56
C GLU A 19 -5.36 -4.31 0.16
N GLU A 20 -6.38 -4.09 -0.68
CA GLU A 20 -6.78 -2.78 -1.16
C GLU A 20 -7.30 -1.93 0.01
N ARG A 21 -8.17 -2.52 0.83
CA ARG A 21 -8.65 -1.88 2.05
C ARG A 21 -7.50 -1.54 2.99
N TRP A 22 -6.56 -2.45 3.18
CA TRP A 22 -5.41 -2.23 4.06
C TRP A 22 -4.53 -1.07 3.57
N LEU A 23 -4.29 -0.97 2.27
CA LEU A 23 -3.58 0.15 1.64
C LEU A 23 -4.31 1.48 1.83
N ASN A 24 -5.63 1.49 1.59
CA ASN A 24 -6.46 2.69 1.78
C ASN A 24 -6.50 3.14 3.24
N GLU A 25 -6.51 2.20 4.19
CA GLU A 25 -6.38 2.49 5.63
C GLU A 25 -5.00 3.07 5.98
N GLN A 26 -3.92 2.64 5.32
CA GLN A 26 -2.61 3.26 5.50
C GLN A 26 -2.60 4.68 4.96
N SER A 27 -3.16 4.91 3.77
CA SER A 27 -3.23 6.24 3.19
C SER A 27 -4.06 7.20 4.03
N ALA A 28 -5.15 6.72 4.64
CA ALA A 28 -5.95 7.50 5.58
C ALA A 28 -5.16 7.93 6.83
N ARG A 29 -4.09 7.21 7.18
CA ARG A 29 -3.16 7.56 8.27
C ARG A 29 -1.99 8.43 7.79
N GLY A 30 -2.04 8.89 6.54
CA GLY A 30 -0.98 9.63 5.87
C GLY A 30 0.23 8.76 5.52
N LEU A 31 0.07 7.45 5.36
CA LEU A 31 1.12 6.54 4.90
C LEU A 31 0.85 6.11 3.46
N HIS A 32 1.75 6.48 2.55
CA HIS A 32 1.60 6.23 1.13
C HIS A 32 2.66 5.26 0.65
N MET A 33 2.25 4.19 -0.01
CA MET A 33 3.19 3.16 -0.46
C MET A 33 4.04 3.72 -1.61
N THR A 34 5.35 3.72 -1.43
CA THR A 34 6.32 4.12 -2.47
C THR A 34 6.90 2.92 -3.19
N LYS A 35 7.03 1.78 -2.49
CA LYS A 35 7.54 0.54 -3.08
C LYS A 35 6.79 -0.67 -2.52
N GLY A 36 6.13 -1.42 -3.41
CA GLY A 36 5.50 -2.69 -3.07
C GLY A 36 6.49 -3.86 -3.22
N GLY A 37 6.42 -4.81 -2.31
CA GLY A 37 7.14 -6.09 -2.40
C GLY A 37 6.36 -7.18 -1.68
N ALA A 38 6.54 -8.44 -2.09
CA ALA A 38 5.70 -9.57 -1.64
C ALA A 38 5.63 -9.78 -0.11
N PHE A 39 6.66 -9.35 0.63
CA PHE A 39 6.72 -9.47 2.10
C PHE A 39 6.97 -8.14 2.82
N ARG A 40 7.48 -7.14 2.10
CA ARG A 40 7.87 -5.84 2.66
C ARG A 40 7.52 -4.74 1.69
N SER A 41 6.85 -3.72 2.22
CA SER A 41 6.53 -2.51 1.47
C SER A 41 7.12 -1.30 2.17
N GLU A 42 7.56 -0.33 1.37
CA GLU A 42 8.07 0.96 1.83
C GLU A 42 6.97 1.99 1.69
N PHE A 43 6.76 2.76 2.76
CA PHE A 43 5.78 3.81 2.83
C PHE A 43 6.46 5.14 3.07
N GLU A 44 5.87 6.20 2.57
CA GLU A 44 6.22 7.57 2.86
C GLU A 44 5.10 8.22 3.65
N ARG A 45 5.46 8.85 4.77
CA ARG A 45 4.51 9.58 5.58
C ARG A 45 4.32 10.99 5.04
N ASP A 46 3.13 11.26 4.54
CA ASP A 46 2.67 12.57 4.12
C ASP A 46 1.19 12.78 4.54
N GLY A 47 0.95 13.78 5.38
CA GLY A 47 -0.40 14.14 5.84
C GLY A 47 -1.14 15.11 4.93
N THR A 48 -0.49 15.62 3.88
CA THR A 48 -1.06 16.62 2.96
C THR A 48 -1.81 16.00 1.78
N VAL A 49 -1.50 14.73 1.47
CA VAL A 49 -2.08 13.99 0.36
C VAL A 49 -2.74 12.71 0.85
N ARG A 50 -3.76 12.24 0.12
CA ARG A 50 -4.49 11.00 0.40
C ARG A 50 -4.71 10.28 -0.92
N TYR A 51 -4.17 9.08 -1.03
CA TYR A 51 -4.32 8.22 -2.21
C TYR A 51 -5.43 7.21 -1.99
N THR A 52 -6.16 6.93 -3.07
CA THR A 52 -7.06 5.78 -3.15
C THR A 52 -6.38 4.73 -3.99
N TYR A 53 -6.08 3.59 -3.38
CA TYR A 53 -5.48 2.44 -4.05
C TYR A 53 -6.58 1.58 -4.67
N GLY A 54 -6.37 1.20 -5.92
CA GLY A 54 -7.16 0.19 -6.62
C GLY A 54 -6.26 -0.98 -7.00
N LEU A 55 -6.49 -2.16 -6.43
CA LEU A 55 -5.74 -3.37 -6.79
C LEU A 55 -6.52 -4.12 -7.88
N SER A 56 -5.87 -4.34 -9.01
CA SER A 56 -6.39 -5.19 -10.08
C SER A 56 -5.42 -6.32 -10.37
N ILE A 57 -5.97 -7.53 -10.59
CA ILE A 57 -5.20 -8.61 -11.19
C ILE A 57 -4.90 -8.18 -12.62
N ILE A 58 -3.61 -7.94 -12.92
CA ILE A 58 -3.17 -7.88 -14.30
C ILE A 58 -2.95 -9.34 -14.70
N ARG A 59 -3.95 -9.90 -15.38
CA ARG A 59 -3.81 -11.23 -15.96
C ARG A 59 -2.86 -11.09 -17.14
N ALA A 60 -1.61 -11.53 -16.96
CA ALA A 60 -0.69 -11.68 -18.07
C ALA A 60 -1.33 -12.67 -19.06
N ALA A 61 -1.71 -12.13 -20.23
CA ALA A 61 -2.21 -12.91 -21.36
C ALA A 61 -1.05 -13.54 -22.11
#